data_AF-A0A0C2CRB5-F1
#
_entry.id   AF-A0A0C2CRB5-F1
#
_cell.length_a   1.000
_cell.length_b   1.000
_cell.length_c   1.000
_cell.angle_alpha   90.00
_cell.angle_beta   90.00
_cell.angle_gamma   90.00
#
_symmetry.space_group_name_H-M   'P 1'
#
loop_
_entity.id
_entity.type
_entity.pdbx_description
1 polymer ?
#
loop_
_entity_poly.entity_id
_entity_poly.type
_entity_poly.pdbx_seq_one_letter_code
_entity_poly.pdbx_strand_id
1 'polypeptide(L)'
;MVGWEDVKGNPAGFETRMRWTVGHSTRMAEEECDRLRALLRLSPEPGVPDGRQDAGVLILLDGTPDEYRVFLCIRSEELRRHPGEVCFPGGMRDNGENMQETAMREAEEVRSLK
;
A
#
# COMPACT_ATOMS: atom_id res chain seq x y z
N MET A 1 17.68 3.82 8.29
CA MET A 1 18.32 3.67 6.97
C MET A 1 17.70 2.44 6.33
N VAL A 2 16.73 2.64 5.44
CA VAL A 2 16.12 1.55 4.67
C VAL A 2 17.08 1.23 3.53
N GLY A 3 17.63 0.02 3.50
CA GLY A 3 18.51 -0.43 2.44
C GLY A 3 17.69 -0.98 1.27
N TRP A 4 17.97 -0.50 0.06
CA TRP A 4 17.43 -1.03 -1.18
C TRP A 4 18.47 -1.98 -1.77
N GLU A 5 18.17 -3.27 -1.88
CA GLU A 5 18.97 -4.19 -2.69
C GLU A 5 18.26 -4.42 -4.02
N ASP A 6 18.84 -3.86 -5.09
CA ASP A 6 18.46 -4.17 -6.47
C ASP A 6 18.92 -5.60 -6.77
N VAL A 7 17.97 -6.54 -6.85
CA VAL A 7 18.27 -7.92 -7.26
C VAL A 7 18.44 -7.92 -8.78
N LYS A 8 19.60 -7.46 -9.25
CA LYS A 8 19.94 -7.49 -10.68
C LYS A 8 19.97 -8.93 -11.18
N GLY A 9 19.01 -9.29 -12.04
CA GLY A 9 19.10 -10.59 -12.71
C GLY A 9 17.92 -11.13 -13.52
N ASN A 10 16.83 -10.40 -13.76
CA ASN A 10 15.74 -10.94 -14.59
C ASN A 10 15.32 -9.98 -15.71
N PRO A 11 15.53 -10.30 -16.99
CA PRO A 11 15.06 -9.49 -18.11
C PRO A 11 13.53 -9.60 -18.36
N ALA A 12 12.79 -10.37 -17.56
CA ALA A 12 11.34 -10.46 -17.62
C ALA A 12 10.72 -10.57 -16.21
N GLY A 13 10.15 -9.48 -15.70
CA GLY A 13 9.26 -9.53 -14.54
C GLY A 13 9.74 -8.69 -13.35
N PHE A 14 8.89 -7.74 -12.98
CA PHE A 14 8.99 -6.84 -11.82
C PHE A 14 8.80 -7.61 -10.50
N GLU A 15 9.63 -8.60 -10.20
CA GLU A 15 9.56 -9.31 -8.94
C GLU A 15 10.39 -8.57 -7.87
N THR A 16 9.81 -7.48 -7.35
CA THR A 16 10.42 -6.71 -6.26
C THR A 16 10.25 -7.46 -4.94
N ARG A 17 11.29 -8.20 -4.54
CA ARG A 17 11.34 -8.83 -3.22
C ARG A 17 11.57 -7.77 -2.14
N MET A 18 10.49 -7.28 -1.53
CA MET A 18 10.59 -6.35 -0.39
C MET A 18 10.90 -7.10 0.89
N ARG A 19 12.16 -7.06 1.33
CA ARG A 19 12.52 -7.49 2.69
C ARG A 19 12.23 -6.36 3.68
N TRP A 20 11.11 -6.44 4.37
CA TRP A 20 10.79 -5.54 5.48
C TRP A 20 11.73 -5.82 6.66
N THR A 21 12.77 -5.01 6.84
CA THR A 21 13.47 -4.92 8.12
C THR A 21 12.74 -3.90 8.98
N VAL A 22 12.33 -4.29 10.19
CA VAL A 22 11.75 -3.38 11.19
C VAL A 22 12.83 -2.39 11.65
N GLY A 23 13.09 -1.37 10.84
CA GLY A 23 13.89 -0.21 11.19
C GLY A 23 12.97 0.85 11.77
N HIS A 24 13.39 1.46 12.88
CA HIS A 24 12.71 2.53 13.63
C HIS A 24 11.69 3.33 12.82
N SER A 25 10.41 2.97 12.95
CA SER A 25 9.29 3.80 12.52
C SER A 25 9.22 5.00 13.46
N THR A 26 9.85 6.11 13.07
CA THR A 26 9.58 7.40 13.71
C THR A 26 8.21 7.86 13.23
N ARG A 27 7.31 8.23 14.14
CA ARG A 27 6.06 8.90 13.74
C ARG A 27 6.44 10.15 12.94
N MET A 28 5.80 10.32 11.78
CA MET A 28 5.85 11.60 11.07
C MET A 28 5.26 12.69 11.98
N ALA A 29 5.80 13.90 11.89
CA ALA A 29 5.22 15.06 12.57
C ALA A 29 3.76 15.23 12.12
N GLU A 30 2.88 15.62 13.04
CA GLU A 30 1.44 15.75 12.77
C GLU A 30 1.16 16.76 11.64
N GLU A 31 1.93 17.84 11.59
CA GLU A 31 1.90 18.86 10.52
C GLU A 31 2.20 18.27 9.13
N GLU A 32 3.11 17.31 9.06
CA GLU A 32 3.44 16.63 7.80
C GLU A 32 2.35 15.64 7.40
N CYS A 33 1.78 14.91 8.37
CA CYS A 33 0.61 14.08 8.14
C CYS A 33 -0.57 14.90 7.57
N ASP A 34 -0.82 16.09 8.12
CA ASP A 34 -1.88 16.98 7.64
C ASP A 34 -1.59 17.53 6.25
N ARG A 35 -0.34 17.89 5.97
CA ARG A 35 0.09 18.28 4.62
C ARG A 35 -0.15 17.15 3.62
N LEU A 36 0.26 15.93 3.95
CA LEU A 36 0.07 14.76 3.10
C LEU A 36 -1.40 14.45 2.86
N ARG A 37 -2.25 14.54 3.89
CA ARG A 37 -3.71 14.40 3.75
C ARG A 37 -4.28 15.44 2.78
N ALA A 38 -3.86 16.70 2.89
CA ALA A 38 -4.30 17.76 2.00
C ALA A 38 -3.83 17.53 0.56
N LEU A 39 -2.56 17.18 0.36
CA LEU A 39 -1.98 16.88 -0.96
C LEU A 39 -2.70 15.72 -1.66
N LEU A 40 -2.98 14.65 -0.91
CA LEU A 40 -3.65 13.45 -1.40
C LEU A 40 -5.19 13.59 -1.41
N ARG A 41 -5.73 14.74 -0.98
CA ARG A 41 -7.17 15.00 -0.84
C ARG A 41 -7.90 13.92 -0.03
N LEU A 42 -7.25 13.44 1.03
CA LEU A 42 -7.81 12.42 1.92
C LEU A 42 -8.67 13.08 2.98
N SER A 43 -9.88 12.56 3.17
CA SER A 43 -10.71 12.89 4.33
C SER A 43 -10.19 12.15 5.57
N PRO A 44 -10.23 12.78 6.75
CA PRO A 44 -9.87 12.11 8.01
C PRO A 44 -10.92 11.05 8.40
N GLU A 45 -12.18 11.28 8.01
CA GLU A 45 -13.26 10.33 8.23
C GLU A 45 -13.25 9.25 7.15
N PRO A 46 -13.24 7.96 7.51
CA PRO A 46 -13.42 6.89 6.54
C PRO A 46 -14.78 7.07 5.86
N GLY A 47 -14.83 6.87 4.54
CA GLY A 47 -16.09 6.86 3.81
C GLY A 47 -17.05 5.84 4.41
N VAL A 48 -18.33 6.19 4.51
CA VAL A 48 -19.35 5.25 4.98
C VAL A 48 -19.52 4.17 3.90
N PRO A 49 -19.23 2.89 4.21
CA PRO A 49 -19.40 1.80 3.26
C PRO A 49 -20.89 1.73 2.87
N ASP A 50 -21.21 1.85 1.58
CA ASP A 50 -22.61 1.82 1.10
C ASP A 50 -23.09 0.38 0.79
N GLY A 51 -22.24 -0.62 1.05
CA GLY A 51 -22.51 -2.04 0.80
C GLY A 51 -22.23 -2.47 -0.64
N ARG A 52 -21.71 -1.57 -1.49
CA ARG A 52 -21.30 -1.87 -2.87
C ARG A 52 -19.78 -1.98 -2.92
N GLN A 53 -19.27 -3.18 -3.14
CA GLN A 53 -17.87 -3.41 -3.58
C GLN A 53 -16.81 -2.50 -2.92
N ASP A 54 -16.90 -2.30 -1.61
CA ASP A 54 -15.95 -1.47 -0.87
C ASP A 54 -14.57 -2.15 -0.84
N ALA A 55 -13.51 -1.35 -0.97
CA ALA A 55 -12.13 -1.83 -0.96
C ALA A 55 -11.27 -0.97 -0.02
N GLY A 56 -10.47 -1.64 0.81
CA GLY A 56 -9.46 -1.01 1.64
C GLY A 56 -8.11 -1.03 0.95
N VAL A 57 -7.42 0.11 0.90
CA VAL A 57 -6.06 0.22 0.34
C VAL A 57 -5.10 0.87 1.34
N LEU A 58 -3.83 0.47 1.28
CA LEU A 58 -2.77 1.00 2.11
C LEU A 58 -1.79 1.83 1.27
N ILE A 59 -1.71 3.13 1.55
CA ILE A 59 -0.68 4.01 0.96
C ILE A 59 0.54 3.96 1.87
N LEU A 60 1.49 3.10 1.52
CA LEU A 60 2.79 3.03 2.17
C LEU A 60 3.68 4.15 1.64
N LEU A 61 4.09 5.07 2.52
CA LEU A 61 4.94 6.22 2.20
C LEU A 61 6.33 6.03 2.81
N ASP A 62 7.36 6.31 2.01
CA ASP A 62 8.75 6.44 2.44
C ASP A 62 9.34 7.73 1.88
N GLY A 63 10.40 8.25 2.50
CA GLY A 63 11.12 9.43 2.05
C GLY A 63 10.98 10.65 2.96
N THR A 64 11.19 11.82 2.39
CA THR A 64 11.25 13.12 3.07
C THR A 64 10.25 14.09 2.44
N PRO A 65 9.98 15.25 3.07
CA PRO A 65 9.10 16.28 2.47
C PRO A 65 9.51 16.75 1.06
N ASP A 66 10.78 16.62 0.70
CA ASP A 66 11.30 16.98 -0.62
C ASP A 66 11.14 15.84 -1.64
N GLU A 67 11.04 14.60 -1.19
CA GLU A 67 10.93 13.42 -2.06
C GLU A 67 10.18 12.28 -1.37
N TYR A 68 8.92 12.11 -1.74
CA TYR A 68 8.09 10.99 -1.32
C TYR A 68 8.12 9.85 -2.33
N ARG A 69 8.19 8.63 -1.81
CA ARG A 69 8.06 7.39 -2.58
C ARG A 69 6.88 6.60 -2.03
N VAL A 70 6.07 6.07 -2.95
CA VAL A 70 4.95 5.18 -2.63
C VAL A 70 5.24 3.77 -3.09
N PHE A 71 4.80 2.80 -2.31
CA PHE A 71 4.86 1.40 -2.71
C PHE A 71 3.59 1.02 -3.47
N LEU A 72 3.78 0.44 -4.65
CA LEU A 72 2.73 -0.05 -5.53
C LEU A 72 2.96 -1.52 -5.84
N CYS A 73 1.89 -2.24 -6.15
CA CYS A 73 1.88 -3.63 -6.56
C CYS A 73 1.42 -3.74 -8.01
N ILE A 74 1.81 -4.83 -8.67
CA ILE A 74 1.20 -5.25 -9.93
C ILE A 74 0.19 -6.34 -9.59
N ARG A 75 -1.05 -6.19 -10.06
CA ARG A 75 -2.11 -7.19 -9.84
C ARG A 75 -1.77 -8.48 -10.57
N SER A 76 -2.02 -9.62 -9.91
CA SER A 76 -1.88 -10.94 -10.54
C SER A 76 -2.65 -11.01 -11.86
N GLU A 77 -2.02 -11.62 -12.88
CA GLU A 77 -2.65 -11.84 -14.18
C GLU A 77 -3.85 -12.80 -14.10
N GLU A 78 -3.93 -13.60 -13.03
CA GLU A 78 -5.00 -14.58 -12.81
C GLU A 78 -6.31 -13.95 -12.29
N LEU A 79 -6.32 -12.65 -11.99
CA LEU A 79 -7.48 -11.96 -11.45
C LEU A 79 -8.53 -11.68 -12.53
N ARG A 80 -9.81 -11.93 -12.18
CA ARG A 80 -10.96 -11.69 -13.07
C ARG A 80 -11.17 -10.23 -13.48
N ARG A 81 -10.58 -9.28 -12.75
CA ARG A 81 -10.69 -7.84 -13.00
C ARG A 81 -9.32 -7.20 -12.88
N HIS A 82 -8.99 -6.36 -13.86
CA HIS A 82 -7.79 -5.53 -13.89
C HIS A 82 -6.47 -6.34 -13.72
N PRO A 83 -6.25 -7.42 -14.50
CA PRO A 83 -4.99 -8.17 -14.44
C PRO A 83 -3.81 -7.30 -14.92
N GLY A 84 -2.66 -7.40 -14.23
CA GLY A 84 -1.43 -6.68 -14.61
C GLY A 84 -1.43 -5.17 -14.34
N GLU A 85 -2.51 -4.60 -13.78
CA GLU A 85 -2.55 -3.17 -13.45
C GLU A 85 -1.69 -2.84 -12.23
N VAL A 86 -1.09 -1.65 -12.25
CA VAL A 86 -0.39 -1.08 -11.10
C VAL A 86 -1.41 -0.52 -10.13
N CYS A 87 -1.40 -0.97 -8.88
CA CYS A 87 -2.33 -0.54 -7.84
C CYS A 87 -1.64 -0.37 -6.49
N PHE A 88 -2.32 0.29 -5.55
CA PHE A 88 -1.91 0.22 -4.14
C PHE A 88 -2.15 -1.19 -3.59
N PRO A 89 -1.36 -1.63 -2.58
CA PRO A 89 -1.71 -2.80 -1.78
C PRO A 89 -3.10 -2.64 -1.17
N GLY A 90 -3.92 -3.67 -1.26
CA GLY A 90 -5.30 -3.61 -0.82
C GLY A 90 -6.22 -4.53 -1.60
N GLY A 91 -7.47 -4.56 -1.20
CA GLY A 91 -8.46 -5.47 -1.75
C GLY A 91 -9.85 -5.27 -1.18
N MET A 92 -10.70 -6.25 -1.43
CA MET A 92 -12.12 -6.16 -1.15
C MET A 92 -12.38 -6.28 0.34
N ARG A 93 -13.33 -5.49 0.83
CA ARG A 93 -13.81 -5.57 2.21
C ARG A 93 -14.59 -6.86 2.43
N ASP A 94 -14.23 -7.58 3.48
CA ASP A 94 -15.01 -8.72 3.96
C ASP A 94 -16.11 -8.28 4.93
N ASN A 95 -17.11 -9.15 5.10
CA ASN A 95 -18.26 -8.86 5.94
C ASN A 95 -17.84 -8.63 7.40
N GLY A 96 -18.16 -7.45 7.92
CA GLY A 96 -17.92 -7.08 9.32
C GLY A 96 -16.62 -6.34 9.58
N GLU A 97 -15.72 -6.23 8.61
CA GLU A 97 -14.48 -5.45 8.73
C GLU A 97 -14.77 -3.94 8.64
N ASN A 98 -13.93 -3.09 9.21
CA ASN A 98 -13.81 -1.68 8.83
C ASN A 98 -12.74 -1.49 7.73
N MET A 99 -12.65 -0.29 7.14
CA MET A 99 -11.74 -0.02 6.02
C MET A 99 -10.26 -0.18 6.40
N GLN A 100 -9.90 0.15 7.64
CA GLN A 100 -8.54 -0.01 8.15
C GLN A 100 -8.17 -1.48 8.31
N GLU A 101 -9.08 -2.30 8.85
CA GLU A 101 -8.91 -3.74 9.01
C GLU A 101 -8.73 -4.42 7.65
N THR A 102 -9.60 -4.12 6.68
CA THR A 102 -9.49 -4.64 5.30
C THR A 102 -8.15 -4.29 4.68
N ALA A 103 -7.73 -3.02 4.73
CA ALA A 103 -6.48 -2.58 4.13
C ALA A 103 -5.26 -3.28 4.75
N MET A 104 -5.27 -3.50 6.07
CA MET A 104 -4.17 -4.17 6.78
C MET A 104 -4.11 -5.66 6.43
N ARG A 105 -5.25 -6.38 6.45
CA ARG A 105 -5.33 -7.80 6.09
C ARG A 105 -4.78 -8.03 4.68
N GLU A 106 -5.26 -7.27 3.71
CA GLU A 106 -4.83 -7.38 2.32
C GLU A 106 -3.34 -7.07 2.15
N ALA A 107 -2.82 -6.05 2.84
CA ALA A 107 -1.39 -5.74 2.83
C ALA A 107 -0.52 -6.85 3.46
N GLU A 108 -1.04 -7.57 4.45
CA GLU A 108 -0.36 -8.73 5.05
C GLU A 108 -0.32 -9.93 4.10
N GLU A 109 -1.36 -10.16 3.30
CA GLU A 109 -1.39 -11.24 2.31
C GLU A 109 -0.29 -11.07 1.25
N VAL A 110 0.00 -9.83 0.83
CA VAL A 110 1.09 -9.51 -0.11
C VAL A 110 2.48 -9.80 0.48
N ARG A 111 2.65 -9.78 1.81
CA ARG A 111 3.94 -10.11 2.47
C ARG A 111 4.30 -11.60 2.42
N SER A 112 3.36 -12.48 2.04
CA SER A 112 3.54 -13.94 2.07
C SER A 112 3.99 -14.56 0.74
N LEU A 113 4.23 -13.75 -0.30
CA LEU A 113 4.87 -14.23 -1.52
C LEU A 113 6.38 -14.41 -1.25
N LYS A 114 6.75 -15.69 -1.15
CA LYS A 114 8.10 -16.20 -0.83
C LYS A 114 9.16 -15.72 -1.80
#